data_AF-A0A5E6YK36-F1
#
_entry.id   AF-A0A5E6YK36-F1
#
_cell.length_a   1.000
_cell.length_b   1.000
_cell.length_c   1.000
_cell.angle_alpha   90.00
_cell.angle_beta   90.00
_cell.angle_gamma   90.00
#
_symmetry.space_group_name_H-M   'P 1'
#
loop_
_entity.id
_entity.type
_entity.pdbx_description
1 polymer ?
#
loop_
_entity_poly.entity_id
_entity_poly.type
_entity_poly.pdbx_seq_one_letter_code
_entity_poly.pdbx_strand_id
1 'polypeptide(L)'
;MYNTHIKPIKLLPLLALLLLITHTDAFADCRFNEGRNPLTPSEVLLKGPGVISIPTDLENNPTIYEGFYIARGTNGISCNNVTPIGLIPNPALGPVPASGYLFPINDSGVALQIFNNYAEPDYTINVFGDRTVYRTNSWGVYGTGFIYRFVKIGTIKHGTVIGPFTVGTINYGTLVTHNVTMTGSLIISASSCKSPDVSVNMGYYVASEVTSSRGQTQPVSFDIALNECPDGINKVTYSLQANTPVIDRETGLVALDGASGAKGIGLRIMGGDGTPLALDKAHDFSAYDVRGGNFKIPLSAAYIQLDNQTLGFGTANTSLTFTISYL
;
A
#
# COMPACT_ATOMS: atom_id res chain seq x y z
N MET A 1 69.29 -32.10 64.34
CA MET A 1 69.68 -31.42 65.57
C MET A 1 69.86 -29.94 65.28
N TYR A 2 69.37 -29.11 66.19
CA TYR A 2 69.44 -27.63 66.27
C TYR A 2 68.58 -26.77 65.33
N ASN A 3 67.45 -26.40 65.93
CA ASN A 3 66.60 -25.24 65.72
C ASN A 3 67.34 -23.95 66.14
N THR A 4 67.21 -22.81 65.43
CA THR A 4 66.78 -21.52 66.03
C THR A 4 66.65 -20.38 65.01
N HIS A 5 65.54 -19.66 65.19
CA HIS A 5 65.12 -18.41 64.57
C HIS A 5 66.09 -17.23 64.82
N ILE A 6 66.08 -16.23 63.93
CA ILE A 6 65.92 -14.78 64.22
C ILE A 6 65.48 -14.06 62.91
N LYS A 7 64.38 -13.29 63.00
CA LYS A 7 63.98 -12.18 62.09
C LYS A 7 64.17 -10.88 62.91
N PRO A 8 64.45 -9.68 62.33
CA PRO A 8 63.38 -8.90 61.67
C PRO A 8 63.79 -7.76 60.67
N ILE A 9 62.76 -7.16 60.02
CA ILE A 9 62.63 -5.72 59.60
C ILE A 9 63.57 -5.22 58.47
N LYS A 10 63.19 -4.47 57.41
CA LYS A 10 61.97 -3.86 56.83
C LYS A 10 62.38 -3.44 55.40
N LEU A 11 61.51 -3.57 54.39
CA LEU A 11 61.19 -2.53 53.39
C LEU A 11 60.09 -3.06 52.43
N LEU A 12 58.89 -2.50 52.53
CA LEU A 12 57.89 -2.41 51.44
C LEU A 12 58.15 -1.08 50.69
N PRO A 13 57.52 -0.73 49.53
CA PRO A 13 56.50 -1.43 48.72
C PRO A 13 56.69 -1.32 47.18
N LEU A 14 55.85 -2.02 46.38
CA LEU A 14 55.14 -1.59 45.14
C LEU A 14 54.74 -2.85 44.34
N LEU A 15 53.48 -3.29 44.41
CA LEU A 15 52.39 -2.94 43.48
C LEU A 15 52.67 -3.35 42.02
N ALA A 16 52.27 -4.57 41.64
CA ALA A 16 52.04 -4.94 40.24
C ALA A 16 50.56 -5.31 40.09
N LEU A 17 49.80 -4.31 39.65
CA LEU A 17 48.37 -4.35 39.38
C LEU A 17 48.13 -5.03 38.03
N LEU A 18 47.10 -5.89 37.99
CA LEU A 18 46.46 -6.47 36.81
C LEU A 18 46.36 -5.48 35.64
N LEU A 19 46.89 -5.84 34.47
CA LEU A 19 46.46 -5.28 33.19
C LEU A 19 45.37 -6.18 32.60
N LEU A 20 44.12 -5.89 32.97
CA LEU A 20 42.97 -6.20 32.13
C LEU A 20 43.12 -5.36 30.86
N ILE A 21 43.45 -6.00 29.75
CA ILE A 21 43.34 -5.39 28.42
C ILE A 21 41.85 -5.32 28.11
N THR A 22 41.19 -4.26 28.58
CA THR A 22 39.91 -3.85 28.02
C THR A 22 40.21 -3.30 26.64
N HIS A 23 39.81 -4.02 25.60
CA HIS A 23 39.67 -3.44 24.26
C HIS A 23 38.70 -2.26 24.37
N THR A 24 39.25 -1.05 24.40
CA THR A 24 38.51 0.18 24.16
C THR A 24 38.43 0.35 22.65
N ASP A 25 37.40 -0.21 22.02
CA ASP A 25 37.07 0.25 20.67
C ASP A 25 36.54 1.68 20.77
N ALA A 26 37.19 2.55 20.01
CA ALA A 26 37.34 3.97 20.25
C ALA A 26 36.11 4.83 19.87
N PHE A 27 36.11 6.05 20.44
CA PHE A 27 35.17 7.15 20.26
C PHE A 27 34.83 7.50 18.80
N ALA A 28 33.57 7.90 18.59
CA ALA A 28 32.96 8.66 17.48
C ALA A 28 33.86 9.11 16.30
N ASP A 29 33.64 8.48 15.14
CA ASP A 29 34.49 8.55 13.95
C ASP A 29 34.17 9.69 12.95
N CYS A 30 32.98 10.31 13.06
CA CYS A 30 32.46 11.26 12.07
C CYS A 30 32.08 12.63 12.64
N ARG A 31 32.23 13.69 11.84
CA ARG A 31 31.81 15.07 12.16
C ARG A 31 31.28 15.82 10.93
N PHE A 32 30.44 16.82 11.16
CA PHE A 32 30.16 17.85 10.15
C PHE A 32 31.43 18.68 9.90
N ASN A 33 31.71 18.93 8.64
CA ASN A 33 32.77 19.83 8.19
C ASN A 33 32.37 21.27 8.51
N GLU A 34 33.36 22.10 8.81
CA GLU A 34 33.13 23.54 8.95
C GLU A 34 32.70 24.14 7.62
N GLY A 35 31.71 25.04 7.66
CA GLY A 35 31.10 25.58 6.46
C GLY A 35 30.01 26.59 6.78
N ARG A 36 29.24 26.99 5.75
CA ARG A 36 28.21 28.03 5.88
C ARG A 36 26.87 27.53 6.44
N ASN A 37 26.63 26.22 6.45
CA ASN A 37 25.38 25.65 6.97
C ASN A 37 25.48 25.32 8.46
N PRO A 38 24.35 25.12 9.17
CA PRO A 38 24.35 24.67 10.55
C PRO A 38 25.09 23.33 10.73
N LEU A 39 25.86 23.20 11.81
CA LEU A 39 26.51 21.95 12.23
C LEU A 39 25.57 21.04 13.05
N THR A 40 24.28 21.12 12.73
CA THR A 40 23.21 20.39 13.43
C THR A 40 22.53 19.42 12.47
N PRO A 41 21.88 18.36 12.98
CA PRO A 41 21.05 17.49 12.16
C PRO A 41 20.02 18.29 11.36
N SER A 42 19.76 17.87 10.11
CA SER A 42 18.69 18.43 9.28
C SER A 42 17.38 17.69 9.52
N GLU A 43 16.27 18.40 9.47
CA GLU A 43 14.93 17.80 9.60
C GLU A 43 14.47 17.27 8.25
N VAL A 44 14.00 16.02 8.23
CA VAL A 44 13.36 15.35 7.09
C VAL A 44 11.89 15.12 7.45
N LEU A 45 11.00 15.79 6.73
CA LEU A 45 9.56 15.75 7.01
C LEU A 45 8.83 14.93 5.95
N LEU A 46 8.53 13.68 6.28
CA LEU A 46 7.73 12.80 5.44
C LEU A 46 6.27 13.23 5.57
N LYS A 47 5.62 13.66 4.48
CA LYS A 47 4.24 14.15 4.52
C LYS A 47 3.29 12.98 4.28
N GLY A 48 2.42 12.71 5.25
CA GLY A 48 1.31 11.78 5.07
C GLY A 48 0.36 12.29 3.98
N PRO A 49 -0.09 11.43 3.04
CA PRO A 49 -0.99 11.83 1.96
C PRO A 49 -2.43 12.13 2.42
N GLY A 50 -2.75 11.91 3.70
CA GLY A 50 -4.13 11.88 4.17
C GLY A 50 -4.77 10.55 3.81
N VAL A 51 -5.97 10.60 3.24
CA VAL A 51 -6.78 9.43 2.94
C VAL A 51 -6.38 8.79 1.61
N ILE A 52 -6.07 7.49 1.62
CA ILE A 52 -5.87 6.68 0.40
C ILE A 52 -6.74 5.42 0.43
N SER A 53 -7.14 4.98 -0.77
CA SER A 53 -7.84 3.71 -1.00
C SER A 53 -6.87 2.69 -1.58
N ILE A 54 -6.90 1.46 -1.06
CA ILE A 54 -5.97 0.40 -1.48
C ILE A 54 -6.78 -0.87 -1.81
N PRO A 55 -6.65 -1.44 -3.02
CA PRO A 55 -7.30 -2.71 -3.35
C PRO A 55 -6.84 -3.85 -2.42
N THR A 56 -7.74 -4.75 -2.03
CA THR A 56 -7.41 -5.92 -1.17
C THR A 56 -6.51 -6.91 -1.88
N ASP A 57 -6.68 -7.06 -3.19
CA ASP A 57 -5.92 -7.92 -4.10
C ASP A 57 -4.54 -7.37 -4.47
N LEU A 58 -4.20 -6.15 -4.03
CA LEU A 58 -2.88 -5.61 -4.21
C LEU A 58 -1.85 -6.58 -3.60
N GLU A 59 -0.96 -7.13 -4.42
CA GLU A 59 0.06 -8.09 -3.97
C GLU A 59 0.92 -7.51 -2.83
N ASN A 60 1.74 -8.33 -2.16
CA ASN A 60 2.78 -7.80 -1.28
C ASN A 60 3.91 -7.19 -2.14
N ASN A 61 4.61 -6.18 -1.61
CA ASN A 61 5.69 -5.41 -2.25
C ASN A 61 5.35 -4.19 -3.16
N PRO A 62 4.10 -3.90 -3.59
CA PRO A 62 3.83 -2.68 -4.33
C PRO A 62 3.86 -1.47 -3.40
N THR A 63 4.35 -0.37 -3.98
CA THR A 63 4.34 0.94 -3.34
C THR A 63 2.92 1.46 -3.32
N ILE A 64 2.36 1.66 -2.13
CA ILE A 64 1.01 2.20 -1.93
C ILE A 64 1.00 3.74 -1.94
N TYR A 65 2.13 4.36 -1.64
CA TYR A 65 2.33 5.79 -1.75
C TYR A 65 3.81 6.10 -1.90
N GLU A 66 4.12 7.10 -2.72
CA GLU A 66 5.45 7.68 -2.83
C GLU A 66 5.37 9.18 -2.60
N GLY A 67 6.32 9.70 -1.82
CA GLY A 67 6.47 11.12 -1.61
C GLY A 67 7.93 11.55 -1.72
N PHE A 68 8.10 12.86 -1.79
CA PHE A 68 9.41 13.49 -1.90
C PHE A 68 9.55 14.65 -0.91
N TYR A 69 10.73 14.81 -0.34
CA TYR A 69 11.06 15.92 0.56
C TYR A 69 12.48 16.43 0.32
N ILE A 70 12.65 17.75 0.26
CA ILE A 70 13.99 18.37 0.20
C ILE A 70 14.34 18.87 1.59
N ALA A 71 15.33 18.25 2.21
CA ALA A 71 15.85 18.69 3.49
C ALA A 71 16.72 19.94 3.33
N ARG A 72 16.85 20.73 4.40
CA ARG A 72 17.82 21.83 4.42
C ARG A 72 19.23 21.25 4.22
N GLY A 73 20.04 21.94 3.41
CA GLY A 73 21.43 21.53 3.19
C GLY A 73 22.23 21.53 4.49
N THR A 74 23.01 20.48 4.70
CA THR A 74 23.97 20.38 5.80
C THR A 74 25.39 20.66 5.28
N ASN A 75 26.34 20.90 6.18
CA ASN A 75 27.74 20.85 5.77
C ASN A 75 28.15 19.41 5.44
N GLY A 76 29.25 19.25 4.70
CA GLY A 76 29.80 17.94 4.38
C GLY A 76 30.09 17.12 5.63
N ILE A 77 30.18 15.81 5.51
CA ILE A 77 30.51 14.91 6.63
C ILE A 77 31.86 14.28 6.35
N SER A 78 32.73 14.30 7.35
CA SER A 78 34.01 13.59 7.31
C SER A 78 34.06 12.50 8.37
N CYS A 79 34.48 11.31 7.96
CA CYS A 79 34.67 10.14 8.81
C CYS A 79 36.12 9.64 8.71
N ASN A 80 36.76 9.31 9.84
CA ASN A 80 38.18 8.96 9.86
C ASN A 80 38.47 7.47 9.64
N ASN A 81 37.48 6.59 9.83
CA ASN A 81 37.57 5.15 9.65
C ASN A 81 36.36 4.64 8.85
N VAL A 82 36.24 3.31 8.78
CA VAL A 82 35.05 2.67 8.20
C VAL A 82 33.92 2.81 9.20
N THR A 83 32.87 3.52 8.81
CA THR A 83 31.79 3.89 9.73
C THR A 83 30.48 3.24 9.33
N PRO A 84 29.75 2.57 10.25
CA PRO A 84 28.38 2.14 10.00
C PRO A 84 27.46 3.34 9.75
N ILE A 85 26.55 3.19 8.80
CA ILE A 85 25.54 4.19 8.47
C ILE A 85 24.15 3.56 8.41
N GLY A 86 23.13 4.40 8.52
CA GLY A 86 21.74 3.99 8.28
C GLY A 86 20.75 4.68 9.21
N LEU A 87 19.49 4.25 9.12
CA LEU A 87 18.41 4.69 9.99
C LEU A 87 18.44 3.89 11.30
N ILE A 88 18.36 4.60 12.41
CA ILE A 88 18.00 4.06 13.71
C ILE A 88 16.52 4.40 13.95
N PRO A 89 15.61 3.42 13.86
CA PRO A 89 14.19 3.66 14.07
C PRO A 89 13.86 4.13 15.47
N ASN A 90 12.91 5.05 15.59
CA ASN A 90 12.27 5.36 16.86
C ASN A 90 11.26 4.23 17.21
N PRO A 91 11.09 3.85 18.48
CA PRO A 91 10.08 2.87 18.89
C PRO A 91 8.65 3.17 18.43
N ALA A 92 8.31 4.44 18.16
CA ALA A 92 7.01 4.83 17.62
C ALA A 92 6.78 4.34 16.18
N LEU A 93 7.84 4.16 15.38
CA LEU A 93 7.75 3.54 14.05
C LEU A 93 7.43 2.06 14.19
N GLY A 94 8.12 1.37 15.09
CA GLY A 94 7.98 -0.06 15.32
C GLY A 94 9.29 -0.71 15.71
N PRO A 95 9.33 -2.06 15.80
CA PRO A 95 10.55 -2.78 16.11
C PRO A 95 11.60 -2.57 15.02
N VAL A 96 12.86 -2.44 15.43
CA VAL A 96 13.99 -2.30 14.50
C VAL A 96 14.17 -3.61 13.73
N PRO A 97 14.16 -3.60 12.38
CA PRO A 97 14.43 -4.79 11.59
C PRO A 97 15.86 -5.29 11.83
N ALA A 98 16.09 -6.60 11.68
CA ALA A 98 17.43 -7.18 11.85
C ALA A 98 18.42 -6.72 10.76
N SER A 99 17.91 -6.46 9.55
CA SER A 99 18.67 -5.94 8.41
C SER A 99 17.69 -5.48 7.31
N GLY A 100 18.20 -4.83 6.27
CA GLY A 100 17.48 -4.37 5.09
C GLY A 100 17.23 -2.86 5.06
N TYR A 101 16.21 -2.47 4.30
CA TYR A 101 15.80 -1.07 4.09
C TYR A 101 14.27 -0.91 4.12
N LEU A 102 13.56 -1.98 4.52
CA LEU A 102 12.13 -2.00 4.80
C LEU A 102 11.96 -1.85 6.31
N PHE A 103 11.29 -0.78 6.74
CA PHE A 103 11.00 -0.50 8.14
C PHE A 103 9.51 -0.72 8.41
N PRO A 104 9.09 -1.90 8.94
CA PRO A 104 7.69 -2.17 9.26
C PRO A 104 7.14 -1.13 10.24
N ILE A 105 5.92 -0.68 9.98
CA ILE A 105 5.24 0.27 10.84
C ILE A 105 4.31 -0.51 11.77
N ASN A 106 4.79 -0.83 12.98
CA ASN A 106 4.08 -1.67 13.95
C ASN A 106 3.41 -2.91 13.29
N ASP A 107 2.15 -3.20 13.64
CA ASP A 107 1.33 -4.28 13.07
C ASP A 107 0.43 -3.83 11.91
N SER A 108 0.75 -2.70 11.26
CA SER A 108 -0.11 -2.09 10.23
C SER A 108 -0.17 -2.85 8.90
N GLY A 109 0.75 -3.79 8.66
CA GLY A 109 0.94 -4.41 7.34
C GLY A 109 1.60 -3.49 6.31
N VAL A 110 2.11 -2.32 6.73
CA VAL A 110 2.82 -1.34 5.90
C VAL A 110 4.25 -1.17 6.39
N ALA A 111 5.20 -1.03 5.46
CA ALA A 111 6.58 -0.64 5.76
C ALA A 111 6.92 0.69 5.10
N LEU A 112 7.83 1.44 5.74
CA LEU A 112 8.46 2.62 5.20
C LEU A 112 9.77 2.22 4.50
N GLN A 113 10.01 2.80 3.33
CA GLN A 113 11.32 2.84 2.68
C GLN A 113 11.73 4.29 2.48
N ILE A 114 13.02 4.57 2.62
CA ILE A 114 13.59 5.90 2.40
C ILE A 114 14.79 5.77 1.49
N PHE A 115 14.87 6.64 0.50
CA PHE A 115 15.94 6.70 -0.49
C PHE A 115 16.48 8.12 -0.56
N ASN A 116 17.77 8.21 -0.85
CA ASN A 116 18.36 9.44 -1.29
C ASN A 116 18.10 9.62 -2.80
N ASN A 117 17.64 10.80 -3.21
CA ASN A 117 17.17 11.06 -4.57
C ASN A 117 18.26 11.15 -5.65
N TYR A 118 19.54 11.19 -5.28
CA TYR A 118 20.63 11.36 -6.24
C TYR A 118 20.85 10.14 -7.12
N ALA A 119 20.50 8.94 -6.64
CA ALA A 119 20.66 7.68 -7.38
C ALA A 119 19.81 6.59 -6.74
N GLU A 120 18.49 6.69 -6.89
CA GLU A 120 17.59 5.60 -6.55
C GLU A 120 17.68 4.48 -7.60
N PRO A 121 17.76 3.18 -7.24
CA PRO A 121 17.68 2.59 -5.89
C PRO A 121 19.03 2.39 -5.20
N ASP A 122 20.14 2.81 -5.80
CA ASP A 122 21.50 2.54 -5.30
C ASP A 122 21.76 3.11 -3.89
N TYR A 123 21.07 4.20 -3.53
CA TYR A 123 21.18 4.89 -2.23
C TYR A 123 19.92 4.73 -1.36
N THR A 124 19.51 3.48 -1.11
CA THR A 124 18.58 3.14 -0.01
C THR A 124 19.17 3.53 1.34
N ILE A 125 18.31 4.03 2.24
CA ILE A 125 18.64 4.17 3.65
C ILE A 125 18.34 2.84 4.35
N ASN A 126 19.38 2.11 4.70
CA ASN A 126 19.28 0.81 5.36
C ASN A 126 19.17 0.95 6.89
N VAL A 127 18.85 -0.16 7.56
CA VAL A 127 19.02 -0.29 9.02
C VAL A 127 20.46 0.07 9.37
N PHE A 128 20.63 0.85 10.44
CA PHE A 128 21.95 1.25 10.91
C PHE A 128 22.86 0.04 11.17
N GLY A 129 24.03 0.04 10.52
CA GLY A 129 25.02 -1.04 10.65
C GLY A 129 25.08 -2.00 9.46
N ASP A 130 24.04 -2.07 8.63
CA ASP A 130 24.03 -2.93 7.44
C ASP A 130 24.95 -2.45 6.33
N ARG A 131 25.17 -1.13 6.28
CA ARG A 131 26.06 -0.49 5.33
C ARG A 131 27.13 0.27 6.09
N THR A 132 28.31 0.31 5.52
CA THR A 132 29.42 1.14 5.99
C THR A 132 29.86 2.10 4.91
N VAL A 133 30.35 3.27 5.32
CA VAL A 133 31.06 4.18 4.44
C VAL A 133 32.55 4.15 4.78
N TYR A 134 33.40 4.13 3.76
CA TYR A 134 34.85 4.27 3.90
C TYR A 134 35.21 5.75 3.97
N ARG A 135 36.22 6.11 4.78
CA ARG A 135 36.86 7.45 4.89
C ARG A 135 36.30 8.46 3.89
N THR A 136 35.25 9.16 4.29
CA THR A 136 34.57 10.12 3.44
C THR A 136 35.14 11.51 3.67
N ASN A 137 35.44 12.22 2.58
CA ASN A 137 35.40 13.68 2.52
C ASN A 137 34.15 14.06 1.71
N SER A 138 32.97 13.73 2.24
CA SER A 138 31.73 14.00 1.52
C SER A 138 31.49 15.51 1.49
N TRP A 139 31.40 16.07 0.28
CA TRP A 139 31.07 17.48 0.08
C TRP A 139 29.62 17.72 0.52
N GLY A 140 29.38 18.84 1.22
CA GLY A 140 28.06 19.19 1.74
C GLY A 140 26.99 19.08 0.66
N VAL A 141 25.98 18.26 0.93
CA VAL A 141 24.88 18.05 -0.01
C VAL A 141 23.96 19.26 0.12
N TYR A 142 24.05 20.17 -0.85
CA TYR A 142 23.12 21.28 -0.98
C TYR A 142 21.74 20.72 -1.34
N GLY A 143 20.83 20.68 -0.36
CA GLY A 143 19.45 20.23 -0.57
C GLY A 143 19.36 18.73 -0.86
N THR A 144 19.57 17.89 0.16
CA THR A 144 19.37 16.44 0.01
C THR A 144 17.89 16.15 -0.21
N GLY A 145 17.55 15.61 -1.38
CA GLY A 145 16.21 15.11 -1.63
C GLY A 145 16.07 13.68 -1.08
N PHE A 146 14.92 13.44 -0.47
CA PHE A 146 14.54 12.13 0.05
C PHE A 146 13.27 11.70 -0.65
N ILE A 147 13.33 10.53 -1.29
CA ILE A 147 12.15 9.82 -1.77
C ILE A 147 11.77 8.85 -0.66
N TYR A 148 10.49 8.76 -0.33
CA TYR A 148 10.00 7.80 0.65
C TYR A 148 8.77 7.09 0.12
N ARG A 149 8.67 5.81 0.45
CA ARG A 149 7.59 4.93 0.01
C ARG A 149 6.94 4.26 1.19
N PHE A 150 5.63 4.20 1.18
CA PHE A 150 4.89 3.23 1.97
C PHE A 150 4.64 2.02 1.09
N VAL A 151 4.98 0.83 1.59
CA VAL A 151 4.92 -0.43 0.84
C VAL A 151 4.06 -1.42 1.62
N LYS A 152 3.17 -2.13 0.93
CA LYS A 152 2.39 -3.22 1.53
C LYS A 152 3.30 -4.42 1.81
N ILE A 153 3.42 -4.82 3.06
CA ILE A 153 4.23 -5.98 3.50
C ILE A 153 3.39 -7.10 4.13
N GLY A 154 2.09 -6.86 4.33
CA GLY A 154 1.18 -7.84 4.86
C GLY A 154 -0.27 -7.36 4.82
N THR A 155 -1.12 -8.01 5.60
CA THR A 155 -2.52 -7.61 5.75
C THR A 155 -2.62 -6.24 6.41
N ILE A 156 -3.29 -5.31 5.74
CA ILE A 156 -3.57 -3.98 6.27
C ILE A 156 -5.01 -3.97 6.80
N LYS A 157 -5.19 -3.53 8.05
CA LYS A 157 -6.52 -3.42 8.66
C LYS A 157 -7.26 -2.21 8.08
N HIS A 158 -8.58 -2.33 7.91
CA HIS A 158 -9.40 -1.21 7.49
C HIS A 158 -9.33 -0.05 8.50
N GLY A 159 -9.35 1.19 8.02
CA GLY A 159 -9.26 2.38 8.87
C GLY A 159 -7.90 2.53 9.55
N THR A 160 -6.87 1.80 9.11
CA THR A 160 -5.52 1.94 9.66
C THR A 160 -5.06 3.39 9.50
N VAL A 161 -4.74 4.01 10.62
CA VAL A 161 -4.16 5.36 10.69
C VAL A 161 -2.69 5.22 11.05
N ILE A 162 -1.82 5.65 10.15
CA ILE A 162 -0.38 5.69 10.34
C ILE A 162 0.01 7.15 10.52
N GLY A 163 0.63 7.47 11.66
CA GLY A 163 1.18 8.80 11.97
C GLY A 163 0.17 9.87 12.39
N PRO A 164 0.64 11.06 12.79
CA PRO A 164 2.05 11.48 12.77
C PRO A 164 2.89 10.83 13.88
N PHE A 165 4.19 10.63 13.63
CA PHE A 165 5.15 10.12 14.61
C PHE A 165 6.59 10.47 14.22
N THR A 166 7.51 10.38 15.18
CA THR A 166 8.94 10.38 14.91
C THR A 166 9.35 9.05 14.28
N VAL A 167 10.00 9.08 13.12
CA VAL A 167 10.45 7.88 12.40
C VAL A 167 11.77 7.38 12.99
N GLY A 168 12.71 8.28 13.28
CA GLY A 168 14.03 7.91 13.77
C GLY A 168 15.09 8.91 13.36
N THR A 169 16.36 8.47 13.39
CA THR A 169 17.51 9.29 13.02
C THR A 169 18.40 8.60 12.01
N ILE A 170 18.90 9.34 11.01
CA ILE A 170 19.91 8.84 10.08
C ILE A 170 21.28 9.16 10.65
N ASN A 171 22.06 8.11 10.91
CA ASN A 171 23.31 8.19 11.63
C ASN A 171 24.51 7.81 10.77
N TYR A 172 25.64 8.46 11.06
CA TYR A 172 26.99 8.12 10.60
C TYR A 172 27.83 7.84 11.83
N GLY A 173 27.95 6.57 12.19
CA GLY A 173 28.47 6.17 13.49
C GLY A 173 27.61 6.77 14.59
N THR A 174 28.23 7.56 15.48
CA THR A 174 27.52 8.27 16.55
C THR A 174 27.01 9.65 16.13
N LEU A 175 27.36 10.15 14.95
CA LEU A 175 26.91 11.45 14.45
C LEU A 175 25.49 11.30 13.89
N VAL A 176 24.53 12.00 14.49
CA VAL A 176 23.19 12.16 13.93
C VAL A 176 23.25 13.20 12.82
N THR A 177 22.79 12.84 11.62
CA THR A 177 22.83 13.73 10.45
C THR A 177 21.47 14.27 10.08
N HIS A 178 20.42 13.45 10.26
CA HIS A 178 19.05 13.82 9.97
C HIS A 178 18.11 13.29 11.04
N ASN A 179 17.18 14.13 11.48
CA ASN A 179 16.01 13.69 12.23
C ASN A 179 14.88 13.47 11.22
N VAL A 180 14.26 12.29 11.27
CA VAL A 180 13.18 11.93 10.35
C VAL A 180 11.87 11.90 11.12
N THR A 181 10.92 12.70 10.66
CA THR A 181 9.59 12.79 11.26
C THR A 181 8.53 12.62 10.18
N MET A 182 7.52 11.79 10.48
CA MET A 182 6.31 11.75 9.68
C MET A 182 5.35 12.83 10.16
N THR A 183 5.10 13.78 9.26
CA THR A 183 4.16 14.89 9.43
C THR A 183 2.84 14.56 8.74
N GLY A 184 1.71 14.80 9.41
CA GLY A 184 0.41 14.33 8.91
C GLY A 184 0.23 12.83 9.03
N SER A 185 -0.90 12.32 8.52
CA SER A 185 -1.30 10.92 8.64
C SER A 185 -1.49 10.28 7.27
N LEU A 186 -1.24 8.98 7.20
CA LEU A 186 -1.68 8.10 6.14
C LEU A 186 -2.89 7.33 6.69
N ILE A 187 -4.06 7.56 6.12
CA ILE A 187 -5.33 6.94 6.52
C ILE A 187 -5.75 6.02 5.41
N ILE A 188 -5.83 4.72 5.69
CA ILE A 188 -6.24 3.72 4.72
C ILE A 188 -7.76 3.56 4.87
N SER A 189 -8.52 4.26 4.03
CA SER A 189 -9.97 4.43 4.21
C SER A 189 -10.83 3.35 3.57
N ALA A 190 -10.28 2.54 2.66
CA ALA A 190 -11.04 1.47 2.04
C ALA A 190 -10.09 0.38 1.56
N SER A 191 -10.36 -0.82 2.05
CA SER A 191 -9.98 -2.05 1.37
C SER A 191 -11.24 -2.48 0.61
N SER A 192 -11.18 -2.65 -0.72
CA SER A 192 -12.34 -3.03 -1.52
C SER A 192 -12.63 -4.54 -1.39
N CYS A 193 -13.84 -5.01 -1.69
CA CYS A 193 -14.03 -6.44 -1.91
C CYS A 193 -13.32 -6.88 -3.21
N LYS A 194 -12.99 -8.17 -3.30
CA LYS A 194 -12.60 -8.83 -4.56
C LYS A 194 -13.85 -9.16 -5.36
N SER A 195 -13.87 -8.82 -6.65
CA SER A 195 -14.98 -9.16 -7.54
C SER A 195 -14.46 -9.76 -8.84
N PRO A 196 -14.72 -11.05 -9.13
CA PRO A 196 -14.31 -11.67 -10.38
C PRO A 196 -15.18 -11.19 -11.57
N ASP A 197 -14.67 -11.43 -12.77
CA ASP A 197 -15.46 -11.27 -14.00
C ASP A 197 -16.64 -12.25 -14.02
N VAL A 198 -17.77 -11.79 -14.56
CA VAL A 198 -19.00 -12.58 -14.65
C VAL A 198 -19.28 -12.92 -16.12
N SER A 199 -19.35 -14.21 -16.43
CA SER A 199 -19.82 -14.71 -17.72
C SER A 199 -21.19 -15.34 -17.57
N VAL A 200 -22.17 -14.83 -18.31
CA VAL A 200 -23.56 -15.30 -18.26
C VAL A 200 -23.89 -16.01 -19.57
N ASN A 201 -24.17 -17.31 -19.49
CA ASN A 201 -24.69 -18.04 -20.64
C ASN A 201 -26.19 -17.79 -20.79
N MET A 202 -26.56 -16.94 -21.74
CA MET A 202 -27.96 -16.61 -22.00
C MET A 202 -28.75 -17.77 -22.62
N GLY A 203 -28.08 -18.76 -23.20
CA GLY A 203 -28.72 -19.91 -23.84
C GLY A 203 -29.14 -19.65 -25.29
N TYR A 204 -30.01 -20.53 -25.79
CA TYR A 204 -30.53 -20.51 -27.16
C TYR A 204 -32.03 -20.33 -27.12
N TYR A 205 -32.56 -19.43 -27.97
CA TYR A 205 -33.99 -19.14 -28.03
C TYR A 205 -34.51 -19.23 -29.45
N VAL A 206 -35.78 -19.61 -29.58
CA VAL A 206 -36.53 -19.47 -30.83
C VAL A 206 -37.30 -18.15 -30.84
N ALA A 207 -37.57 -17.60 -32.03
CA ALA A 207 -38.23 -16.30 -32.17
C ALA A 207 -39.55 -16.19 -31.39
N SER A 208 -40.34 -17.28 -31.35
CA SER A 208 -41.62 -17.30 -30.64
C SER A 208 -41.53 -17.10 -29.13
N GLU A 209 -40.37 -17.36 -28.51
CA GLU A 209 -40.18 -17.14 -27.07
C GLU A 209 -40.03 -15.66 -26.75
N VAL A 210 -39.36 -14.90 -27.63
CA VAL A 210 -39.18 -13.45 -27.49
C VAL A 210 -40.48 -12.71 -27.83
N THR A 211 -41.25 -13.20 -28.81
CA THR A 211 -42.56 -12.64 -29.20
C THR A 211 -43.72 -13.20 -28.36
N SER A 212 -43.44 -13.89 -27.25
CA SER A 212 -44.49 -14.40 -26.37
C SER A 212 -45.28 -13.24 -25.75
N SER A 213 -46.40 -13.52 -25.08
CA SER A 213 -47.20 -12.49 -24.41
C SER A 213 -46.43 -11.68 -23.35
N ARG A 214 -45.25 -12.16 -22.92
CA ARG A 214 -44.33 -11.46 -22.01
C ARG A 214 -43.47 -10.41 -22.71
N GLY A 215 -43.35 -10.45 -24.04
CA GLY A 215 -42.47 -9.59 -24.83
C GLY A 215 -40.97 -9.81 -24.56
N GLN A 216 -40.62 -10.90 -23.88
CA GLN A 216 -39.26 -11.22 -23.47
C GLN A 216 -39.07 -12.72 -23.21
N THR A 217 -37.83 -13.17 -23.24
CA THR A 217 -37.44 -14.51 -22.79
C THR A 217 -37.60 -14.68 -21.28
N GLN A 218 -37.46 -15.92 -20.80
CA GLN A 218 -37.31 -16.13 -19.36
C GLN A 218 -36.03 -15.44 -18.87
N PRO A 219 -36.07 -14.72 -17.73
CA PRO A 219 -34.87 -14.13 -17.15
C PRO A 219 -33.85 -15.19 -16.73
N VAL A 220 -32.59 -14.95 -17.08
CA VAL A 220 -31.44 -15.72 -16.61
C VAL A 220 -30.85 -14.99 -15.41
N SER A 221 -30.86 -15.64 -14.24
CA SER A 221 -30.29 -15.08 -13.01
C SER A 221 -28.78 -15.27 -12.95
N PHE A 222 -28.08 -14.28 -12.40
CA PHE A 222 -26.64 -14.33 -12.13
C PHE A 222 -26.28 -13.41 -10.96
N ASP A 223 -25.09 -13.60 -10.38
CA ASP A 223 -24.62 -12.81 -9.25
C ASP A 223 -23.32 -12.07 -9.62
N ILE A 224 -23.17 -10.83 -9.16
CA ILE A 224 -21.84 -10.23 -8.97
C ILE A 224 -21.37 -10.61 -7.57
N ALA A 225 -20.28 -11.36 -7.48
CA ALA A 225 -19.73 -11.82 -6.21
C ALA A 225 -18.81 -10.75 -5.60
N LEU A 226 -19.09 -10.33 -4.37
CA LEU A 226 -18.22 -9.50 -3.56
C LEU A 226 -17.56 -10.38 -2.51
N ASN A 227 -16.32 -10.80 -2.76
CA ASN A 227 -15.59 -11.75 -1.92
C ASN A 227 -14.56 -11.05 -1.05
N GLU A 228 -14.23 -11.67 0.10
CA GLU A 228 -13.19 -11.21 1.02
C GLU A 228 -13.34 -9.72 1.38
N CYS A 229 -14.59 -9.28 1.56
CA CYS A 229 -14.88 -7.91 1.93
C CYS A 229 -14.41 -7.66 3.37
N PRO A 230 -13.65 -6.58 3.61
CA PRO A 230 -13.19 -6.23 4.95
C PRO A 230 -14.33 -5.69 5.80
N ASP A 231 -14.09 -5.63 7.11
CA ASP A 231 -14.95 -4.91 8.03
C ASP A 231 -14.82 -3.38 7.86
N GLY A 232 -15.78 -2.63 8.41
CA GLY A 232 -15.73 -1.17 8.50
C GLY A 232 -16.20 -0.39 7.28
N ILE A 233 -16.60 -1.03 6.18
CA ILE A 233 -17.30 -0.38 5.08
C ILE A 233 -18.76 -0.12 5.49
N ASN A 234 -19.19 1.13 5.44
CA ASN A 234 -20.53 1.52 5.89
C ASN A 234 -21.55 1.49 4.76
N LYS A 235 -21.11 1.80 3.52
CA LYS A 235 -21.98 1.84 2.37
C LYS A 235 -21.30 1.26 1.14
N VAL A 236 -22.01 0.37 0.47
CA VAL A 236 -21.63 -0.17 -0.84
C VAL A 236 -22.66 0.25 -1.88
N THR A 237 -22.18 0.79 -3.00
CA THR A 237 -23.00 1.03 -4.18
C THR A 237 -22.38 0.37 -5.40
N TYR A 238 -23.20 0.09 -6.40
CA TYR A 238 -22.75 -0.45 -7.67
C TYR A 238 -23.38 0.31 -8.84
N SER A 239 -22.67 0.39 -9.96
CA SER A 239 -23.20 0.90 -11.21
C SER A 239 -22.85 -0.04 -12.35
N LEU A 240 -23.69 -0.06 -13.39
CA LEU A 240 -23.47 -0.82 -14.61
C LEU A 240 -23.36 0.15 -15.78
N GLN A 241 -22.30 0.00 -16.57
CA GLN A 241 -22.07 0.75 -17.80
C GLN A 241 -22.06 -0.24 -18.97
N ALA A 242 -22.82 0.04 -20.02
CA ALA A 242 -22.79 -0.79 -21.22
C ALA A 242 -21.53 -0.53 -22.03
N ASN A 243 -20.93 -1.60 -22.56
CA ASN A 243 -19.85 -1.51 -23.54
C ASN A 243 -20.37 -1.60 -24.99
N THR A 244 -21.69 -1.75 -25.15
CA THR A 244 -22.43 -1.71 -26.41
C THR A 244 -23.39 -0.50 -26.43
N PRO A 245 -23.99 -0.15 -27.59
CA PRO A 245 -24.96 0.93 -27.63
C PRO A 245 -26.11 0.73 -26.65
N VAL A 246 -26.44 1.78 -25.91
CA VAL A 246 -27.59 1.79 -24.98
C VAL A 246 -28.85 2.15 -25.77
N ILE A 247 -29.89 1.32 -25.65
CA ILE A 247 -31.19 1.57 -26.29
C ILE A 247 -32.08 2.37 -25.35
N ASP A 248 -32.20 1.92 -24.09
CA ASP A 248 -32.91 2.65 -23.04
C ASP A 248 -32.14 2.51 -21.72
N ARG A 249 -31.62 3.65 -21.28
CA ARG A 249 -30.78 3.77 -20.10
C ARG A 249 -31.55 3.56 -18.81
N GLU A 250 -32.80 3.99 -18.73
CA GLU A 250 -33.59 3.93 -17.50
C GLU A 250 -34.12 2.52 -17.23
N THR A 251 -34.32 1.73 -18.29
CA THR A 251 -34.80 0.35 -18.18
C THR A 251 -33.71 -0.71 -18.35
N GLY A 252 -32.44 -0.32 -18.41
CA GLY A 252 -31.33 -1.27 -18.50
C GLY A 252 -31.24 -2.01 -19.84
N LEU A 253 -31.81 -1.44 -20.92
CA LEU A 253 -31.90 -2.09 -22.23
C LEU A 253 -30.71 -1.69 -23.10
N VAL A 254 -29.91 -2.68 -23.49
CA VAL A 254 -28.73 -2.52 -24.33
C VAL A 254 -28.89 -3.23 -25.66
N ALA A 255 -28.21 -2.72 -26.68
CA ALA A 255 -28.05 -3.40 -27.95
C ALA A 255 -27.03 -4.55 -27.83
N LEU A 256 -27.10 -5.45 -28.81
CA LEU A 256 -26.08 -6.47 -29.02
C LEU A 256 -24.78 -5.84 -29.54
N ASP A 257 -23.67 -6.56 -29.39
CA ASP A 257 -22.39 -6.15 -29.96
C ASP A 257 -22.39 -6.22 -31.51
N GLY A 258 -21.40 -5.57 -32.12
CA GLY A 258 -21.30 -5.49 -33.58
C GLY A 258 -20.99 -6.82 -34.28
N ALA A 259 -20.52 -7.84 -33.54
CA ALA A 259 -20.24 -9.17 -34.06
C ALA A 259 -21.48 -10.09 -34.05
N SER A 260 -22.56 -9.67 -33.38
CA SER A 260 -23.79 -10.42 -33.24
C SER A 260 -24.63 -10.44 -34.53
N GLY A 261 -25.07 -11.65 -34.90
CA GLY A 261 -25.89 -11.87 -36.09
C GLY A 261 -27.38 -11.61 -35.88
N ALA A 262 -27.88 -11.78 -34.66
CA ALA A 262 -29.30 -11.61 -34.36
C ALA A 262 -29.77 -10.17 -34.60
N LYS A 263 -31.04 -10.00 -34.99
CA LYS A 263 -31.67 -8.70 -35.27
C LYS A 263 -33.01 -8.57 -34.55
N GLY A 264 -33.41 -7.34 -34.29
CA GLY A 264 -34.71 -7.03 -33.67
C GLY A 264 -34.83 -7.36 -32.19
N ILE A 265 -33.70 -7.60 -31.50
CA ILE A 265 -33.68 -7.86 -30.06
C ILE A 265 -32.61 -7.01 -29.37
N GLY A 266 -32.87 -6.68 -28.11
CA GLY A 266 -31.90 -6.15 -27.16
C GLY A 266 -31.80 -7.05 -25.93
N LEU A 267 -30.84 -6.78 -25.04
CA LEU A 267 -30.74 -7.44 -23.75
C LEU A 267 -31.10 -6.44 -22.64
N ARG A 268 -32.04 -6.80 -21.78
CA ARG A 268 -32.38 -6.01 -20.59
C ARG A 268 -31.71 -6.59 -19.36
N ILE A 269 -31.04 -5.73 -18.59
CA ILE A 269 -30.52 -6.05 -17.26
C ILE A 269 -31.50 -5.59 -16.19
N MET A 270 -31.70 -6.43 -15.18
CA MET A 270 -32.65 -6.24 -14.09
C MET A 270 -31.99 -6.59 -12.75
N GLY A 271 -32.56 -6.07 -11.67
CA GLY A 271 -32.30 -6.57 -10.32
C GLY A 271 -32.71 -8.03 -10.17
N GLY A 272 -32.25 -8.68 -9.09
CA GLY A 272 -32.62 -10.05 -8.75
C GLY A 272 -34.13 -10.25 -8.49
N ASP A 273 -34.85 -9.17 -8.22
CA ASP A 273 -36.31 -9.13 -8.10
C ASP A 273 -37.05 -8.93 -9.44
N GLY A 274 -36.30 -8.81 -10.55
CA GLY A 274 -36.84 -8.59 -11.89
C GLY A 274 -37.15 -7.12 -12.21
N THR A 275 -36.79 -6.17 -11.33
CA THR A 275 -36.98 -4.74 -11.62
C THR A 275 -35.97 -4.26 -12.67
N PRO A 276 -36.38 -3.45 -13.67
CA PRO A 276 -35.44 -2.85 -14.62
C PRO A 276 -34.37 -2.03 -13.92
N LEU A 277 -33.11 -2.23 -14.32
CA LEU A 277 -31.96 -1.61 -13.65
C LEU A 277 -31.35 -0.52 -14.52
N ALA A 278 -31.47 0.74 -14.09
CA ALA A 278 -30.92 1.87 -14.84
C ALA A 278 -29.38 1.80 -14.99
N LEU A 279 -28.85 2.15 -16.15
CA LEU A 279 -27.41 2.16 -16.43
C LEU A 279 -26.78 3.50 -16.05
N ASP A 280 -25.47 3.48 -15.81
CA ASP A 280 -24.63 4.64 -15.46
C ASP A 280 -25.15 5.43 -14.24
N LYS A 281 -25.88 4.74 -13.36
CA LYS A 281 -26.42 5.25 -12.10
C LYS A 281 -25.94 4.38 -10.95
N ALA A 282 -25.66 5.00 -9.81
CA ALA A 282 -25.34 4.29 -8.59
C ALA A 282 -26.61 3.67 -7.97
N HIS A 283 -26.54 2.39 -7.67
CA HIS A 283 -27.55 1.60 -6.97
C HIS A 283 -27.02 1.18 -5.62
N ASP A 284 -27.84 1.30 -4.57
CA ASP A 284 -27.44 0.93 -3.22
C ASP A 284 -27.47 -0.60 -3.07
N PHE A 285 -26.42 -1.18 -2.47
CA PHE A 285 -26.39 -2.58 -2.07
C PHE A 285 -26.61 -2.69 -0.55
N SER A 286 -27.88 -2.82 -0.15
CA SER A 286 -28.29 -2.78 1.26
C SER A 286 -28.00 -4.06 2.06
N ALA A 287 -27.65 -5.16 1.39
CA ALA A 287 -27.34 -6.44 2.03
C ALA A 287 -25.87 -6.54 2.53
N TYR A 288 -25.09 -5.47 2.41
CA TYR A 288 -23.73 -5.42 2.95
C TYR A 288 -23.73 -5.38 4.48
N ASP A 289 -22.90 -6.18 5.12
CA ASP A 289 -22.69 -6.19 6.56
C ASP A 289 -21.37 -5.49 6.90
N VAL A 290 -21.41 -4.52 7.82
CA VAL A 290 -20.23 -3.75 8.27
C VAL A 290 -19.14 -4.65 8.87
N ARG A 291 -19.45 -5.88 9.27
CA ARG A 291 -18.48 -6.86 9.75
C ARG A 291 -17.64 -7.49 8.63
N GLY A 292 -17.93 -7.18 7.36
CA GLY A 292 -17.28 -7.78 6.20
C GLY A 292 -17.75 -9.23 5.94
N GLY A 293 -17.15 -9.87 4.94
CA GLY A 293 -17.48 -11.23 4.52
C GLY A 293 -17.61 -11.42 3.02
N ASN A 294 -18.48 -12.35 2.61
CA ASN A 294 -18.79 -12.61 1.21
C ASN A 294 -20.25 -12.27 0.94
N PHE A 295 -20.49 -11.50 -0.12
CA PHE A 295 -21.81 -11.04 -0.51
C PHE A 295 -22.05 -11.28 -2.00
N LYS A 296 -23.32 -11.19 -2.39
CA LYS A 296 -23.76 -11.35 -3.78
C LYS A 296 -24.74 -10.25 -4.11
N ILE A 297 -24.51 -9.57 -5.23
CA ILE A 297 -25.50 -8.66 -5.82
C ILE A 297 -26.29 -9.49 -6.84
N PRO A 298 -27.54 -9.88 -6.54
CA PRO A 298 -28.33 -10.70 -7.43
C PRO A 298 -28.88 -9.85 -8.58
N LEU A 299 -28.69 -10.32 -9.80
CA LEU A 299 -29.14 -9.68 -11.03
C LEU A 299 -29.81 -10.70 -11.94
N SER A 300 -30.51 -10.21 -12.97
CA SER A 300 -31.04 -11.05 -14.03
C SER A 300 -31.00 -10.34 -15.38
N ALA A 301 -31.03 -11.12 -16.46
CA ALA A 301 -31.08 -10.60 -17.81
C ALA A 301 -32.08 -11.36 -18.68
N ALA A 302 -32.70 -10.68 -19.65
CA ALA A 302 -33.62 -11.28 -20.62
C ALA A 302 -33.48 -10.61 -21.99
N TYR A 303 -33.67 -11.38 -23.07
CA TYR A 303 -33.79 -10.79 -24.41
C TYR A 303 -35.18 -10.19 -24.58
N ILE A 304 -35.22 -8.96 -25.09
CA ILE A 304 -36.45 -8.18 -25.35
C ILE A 304 -36.56 -7.95 -26.85
N GLN A 305 -37.76 -8.11 -27.41
CA GLN A 305 -38.01 -7.69 -28.79
C GLN A 305 -38.00 -6.16 -28.86
N LEU A 306 -37.28 -5.61 -29.84
CA LEU A 306 -37.30 -4.18 -30.11
C LEU A 306 -38.50 -3.83 -30.99
N ASP A 307 -39.23 -2.78 -30.60
CA ASP A 307 -40.38 -2.31 -31.36
C ASP A 307 -40.00 -1.99 -32.81
N ASN A 308 -40.89 -2.33 -33.74
CA ASN A 308 -40.75 -2.05 -35.17
C ASN A 308 -39.51 -2.64 -35.84
N GLN A 309 -38.90 -3.68 -35.26
CA GLN A 309 -37.80 -4.41 -35.90
C GLN A 309 -38.17 -5.85 -36.22
N THR A 310 -37.77 -6.32 -37.40
CA THR A 310 -37.91 -7.71 -37.83
C THR A 310 -36.87 -8.56 -37.10
N LEU A 311 -37.31 -9.71 -36.57
CA LEU A 311 -36.41 -10.67 -35.94
C LEU A 311 -35.52 -11.35 -36.98
N GLY A 312 -34.24 -11.48 -36.63
CA GLY A 312 -33.24 -12.20 -37.44
C GLY A 312 -32.47 -13.20 -36.59
N PHE A 313 -32.08 -14.31 -37.21
CA PHE A 313 -31.30 -15.37 -36.57
C PHE A 313 -29.82 -15.00 -36.44
N GLY A 314 -29.18 -15.43 -35.36
CA GLY A 314 -27.74 -15.32 -35.19
C GLY A 314 -27.33 -15.34 -33.72
N THR A 315 -26.04 -15.10 -33.48
CA THR A 315 -25.50 -14.87 -32.14
C THR A 315 -26.01 -13.55 -31.55
N ALA A 316 -26.12 -13.47 -30.22
CA ALA A 316 -26.68 -12.32 -29.51
C ALA A 316 -25.88 -12.02 -28.24
N ASN A 317 -24.71 -11.43 -28.40
CA ASN A 317 -23.77 -11.14 -27.31
C ASN A 317 -23.80 -9.65 -26.95
N THR A 318 -23.48 -9.33 -25.71
CA THR A 318 -23.24 -7.96 -25.22
C THR A 318 -22.29 -8.02 -24.03
N SER A 319 -21.75 -6.87 -23.63
CA SER A 319 -20.93 -6.78 -22.41
C SER A 319 -21.20 -5.48 -21.67
N LEU A 320 -21.04 -5.55 -20.35
CA LEU A 320 -21.16 -4.41 -19.44
C LEU A 320 -19.94 -4.40 -18.52
N THR A 321 -19.56 -3.19 -18.10
CA THR A 321 -18.59 -2.95 -17.04
C THR A 321 -19.37 -2.61 -15.77
N PHE A 322 -19.07 -3.28 -14.66
CA PHE A 322 -19.63 -2.92 -13.36
C PHE A 322 -18.57 -2.21 -12.50
N THR A 323 -18.99 -1.21 -11.73
CA THR A 323 -18.13 -0.48 -10.81
C THR A 323 -18.73 -0.56 -9.41
N ILE A 324 -17.94 -1.01 -8.43
CA ILE A 324 -18.34 -1.03 -7.02
C ILE A 324 -17.67 0.14 -6.29
N SER A 325 -18.45 0.90 -5.54
CA SER A 325 -17.96 2.00 -4.71
C SER A 325 -18.17 1.67 -3.23
N TYR A 326 -17.13 1.92 -2.44
CA TYR A 326 -17.08 1.68 -0.99
C TYR A 326 -16.93 3.03 -0.29
N LEU A 327 -17.88 3.36 0.59
CA LEU A 327 -18.02 4.66 1.26
C LEU A 327 -18.18 4.49 2.78
#